data_AF-A0A348WRE7-F1
#
_entry.id   AF-A0A348WRE7-F1
#
_cell.length_a   1.000
_cell.length_b   1.000
_cell.length_c   1.000
_cell.angle_alpha   90.00
_cell.angle_beta   90.00
_cell.angle_gamma   90.00
#
_symmetry.space_group_name_H-M   'P 1'
#
loop_
_entity.id
_entity.type
_entity.pdbx_description
1 polymer ?
#
loop_
_entity_poly.entity_id
_entity_poly.type
_entity_poly.pdbx_seq_one_letter_code
_entity_poly.pdbx_strand_id
1 'polypeptide(L)'
;MSKHKPSVNTLFLSDIHLGSSTSHCELLLEFLKHIRFKKLVLVGDIIDLWAIRSKGQGLDESHIKVIRKLLKQAQEGVQVIYITGNHDGGLRQLLDDYPFDKGIVNIQLTNTYDYHALNGRRYIVMHGDQFDNQVRGHRLLNWVGDNIY
;
A
#
# COMPACT_ATOMS: atom_id res chain seq x y z
N MET A 1 -27.04 5.53 17.51
CA MET A 1 -26.81 4.10 17.80
C MET A 1 -25.37 3.76 17.43
N SER A 2 -24.55 3.35 18.41
CA SER A 2 -23.17 2.92 18.17
C SER A 2 -23.19 1.60 17.39
N LYS A 3 -23.08 1.66 16.06
CA LYS A 3 -22.89 0.46 15.23
C LYS A 3 -21.53 -0.12 15.58
N HIS A 4 -21.52 -1.34 16.11
CA HIS A 4 -20.29 -2.05 16.46
C HIS A 4 -19.38 -2.12 15.23
N LYS A 5 -18.15 -1.60 15.33
CA LYS A 5 -17.20 -1.61 14.22
C LYS A 5 -16.75 -3.06 13.97
N PRO A 6 -16.88 -3.61 12.75
CA PRO A 6 -16.31 -4.91 12.44
C PRO A 6 -14.83 -4.96 12.83
N SER A 7 -14.45 -6.06 13.47
CA SER A 7 -13.09 -6.30 13.94
C SER A 7 -12.52 -7.50 13.22
N VAL A 8 -11.43 -7.30 12.47
CA VAL A 8 -10.71 -8.35 11.75
C VAL A 8 -9.31 -8.52 12.34
N ASN A 9 -8.66 -9.65 12.10
CA ASN A 9 -7.29 -9.84 12.55
C ASN A 9 -6.29 -9.07 11.65
N THR A 10 -6.40 -9.30 10.34
CA THR A 10 -5.54 -8.72 9.31
C THR A 10 -6.42 -8.09 8.22
N LEU A 11 -6.09 -6.87 7.82
CA LEU A 11 -6.68 -6.17 6.68
C LEU A 11 -5.65 -6.12 5.55
N PHE A 12 -6.06 -6.45 4.33
CA PHE A 12 -5.25 -6.33 3.12
C PHE A 12 -5.83 -5.22 2.26
N LEU A 13 -4.99 -4.32 1.75
CA LEU A 13 -5.34 -3.27 0.77
C LEU A 13 -4.29 -3.23 -0.33
N SER A 14 -4.67 -3.06 -1.58
CA SER A 14 -3.77 -2.92 -2.74
C SER A 14 -4.21 -1.72 -3.59
N ASP A 15 -3.35 -1.27 -4.51
CA ASP A 15 -3.70 -0.39 -5.65
C ASP A 15 -4.47 0.88 -5.23
N ILE A 16 -4.01 1.53 -4.17
CA ILE A 16 -4.63 2.76 -3.66
C ILE A 16 -4.24 3.96 -4.52
N HIS A 17 -3.04 3.94 -5.12
CA HIS A 17 -2.46 4.97 -5.99
C HIS A 17 -2.58 6.40 -5.43
N LEU A 18 -2.18 6.62 -4.18
CA LEU A 18 -2.11 7.96 -3.59
C LEU A 18 -1.17 8.83 -4.43
N GLY A 19 -1.70 9.90 -5.02
CA GLY A 19 -1.01 10.75 -6.00
C GLY A 19 -1.76 10.83 -7.32
N SER A 20 -2.51 9.77 -7.65
CA SER A 20 -3.40 9.73 -8.80
C SER A 20 -4.74 10.42 -8.51
N SER A 21 -5.30 11.08 -9.52
CA SER A 21 -6.66 11.64 -9.46
C SER A 21 -7.75 10.58 -9.38
N THR A 22 -7.44 9.31 -9.68
CA THR A 22 -8.37 8.19 -9.59
C THR A 22 -8.42 7.56 -8.19
N SER A 23 -7.58 8.04 -7.25
CA SER A 23 -7.55 7.52 -5.88
C SER A 23 -8.80 7.94 -5.10
N HIS A 24 -9.54 6.96 -4.58
CA HIS A 24 -10.78 7.17 -3.84
C HIS A 24 -10.52 7.41 -2.33
N CYS A 25 -9.78 8.48 -2.02
CA CYS A 25 -9.27 8.75 -0.67
C CYS A 25 -10.37 8.93 0.38
N GLU A 26 -11.45 9.62 0.06
CA GLU A 26 -12.56 9.88 0.98
C GLU A 26 -13.27 8.57 1.37
N LEU A 27 -13.51 7.69 0.39
CA LEU A 27 -14.09 6.37 0.62
C LEU A 27 -13.16 5.49 1.47
N LEU A 28 -11.86 5.52 1.20
CA LEU A 28 -10.88 4.79 2.01
C LEU A 28 -10.85 5.31 3.46
N LEU A 29 -10.86 6.63 3.65
CA LEU A 29 -10.90 7.24 4.99
C LEU A 29 -12.19 6.87 5.73
N GLU A 30 -13.33 6.89 5.05
CA GLU A 30 -14.62 6.45 5.58
C GLU A 30 -14.54 4.98 6.01
N PHE A 31 -14.00 4.10 5.16
CA PHE A 31 -13.82 2.69 5.45
C PHE A 31 -12.93 2.44 6.66
N LEU A 32 -11.74 3.06 6.69
CA LEU A 32 -10.76 2.93 7.79
C LEU A 32 -11.28 3.48 9.13
N LYS A 33 -12.25 4.40 9.12
CA LYS A 33 -12.94 4.84 10.34
C LYS A 33 -13.87 3.77 10.89
N HIS A 34 -14.42 2.89 10.06
CA HIS A 34 -15.48 1.96 10.44
C HIS A 34 -15.01 0.52 10.69
N ILE A 35 -13.73 0.21 10.47
CA ILE A 35 -13.16 -1.12 10.72
C ILE A 35 -12.07 -1.07 11.80
N ARG A 36 -11.88 -2.17 12.53
CA ARG A 36 -10.75 -2.39 13.45
C ARG A 36 -9.92 -3.58 12.99
N PHE A 37 -8.60 -3.47 13.09
CA PHE A 37 -7.67 -4.51 12.71
C PHE A 37 -6.39 -4.43 13.55
N LYS A 38 -5.69 -5.56 13.71
CA LYS A 38 -4.40 -5.64 14.41
C LYS A 38 -3.21 -5.56 13.46
N LYS A 39 -3.41 -6.02 12.23
CA LYS A 39 -2.42 -6.00 11.16
C LYS A 39 -3.00 -5.40 9.90
N LEU A 40 -2.22 -4.58 9.23
CA LEU A 40 -2.51 -4.02 7.92
C LEU A 40 -1.42 -4.48 6.96
N VAL A 41 -1.81 -5.11 5.86
CA VAL A 41 -0.90 -5.48 4.79
C VAL A 41 -1.26 -4.64 3.58
N LEU A 42 -0.36 -3.76 3.18
CA LEU A 42 -0.46 -2.93 2.00
C LEU A 42 0.27 -3.66 0.87
N VAL A 43 -0.45 -4.05 -0.18
CA VAL A 43 -0.01 -4.96 -1.24
C VAL A 43 0.22 -4.18 -2.52
N GLY A 44 1.33 -3.44 -2.57
CA GLY A 44 1.78 -2.71 -3.77
C GLY A 44 0.92 -1.51 -4.18
N ASP A 45 1.55 -0.65 -4.98
CA ASP A 45 0.97 0.52 -5.65
C ASP A 45 0.08 1.38 -4.75
N ILE A 46 0.57 1.61 -3.53
CA ILE A 46 -0.13 2.43 -2.54
C ILE A 46 0.14 3.91 -2.79
N ILE A 47 1.37 4.27 -3.14
CA ILE A 47 1.77 5.64 -3.43
C ILE A 47 2.28 5.70 -4.87
N ASP A 48 1.60 6.48 -5.69
CA ASP A 48 2.03 6.71 -7.06
C ASP A 48 3.01 7.89 -7.13
N LEU A 49 4.28 7.59 -6.92
CA LEU A 49 5.36 8.57 -6.99
C LEU A 49 5.52 9.16 -8.40
N TRP A 50 5.11 8.43 -9.44
CA TRP A 50 5.18 8.93 -10.81
C TRP A 50 4.12 10.00 -11.05
N ALA A 51 2.87 9.75 -10.66
CA ALA A 51 1.78 10.73 -10.74
C ALA A 51 2.08 12.01 -9.94
N ILE A 52 2.71 11.88 -8.77
CA ILE A 52 3.12 13.03 -7.94
C ILE A 52 4.18 13.87 -8.67
N ARG A 53 5.19 13.20 -9.27
CA ARG A 53 6.26 13.87 -10.01
C ARG A 53 5.75 14.52 -11.30
N SER A 54 4.86 13.87 -12.03
CA SER A 54 4.34 14.37 -13.31
C SER A 54 3.42 15.58 -13.13
N LYS A 55 2.59 15.59 -12.07
CA LYS A 55 1.72 16.73 -11.75
C LYS A 55 2.49 17.95 -11.23
N GLY A 56 3.68 17.76 -10.65
CA GLY A 56 4.51 18.83 -10.08
C GLY A 56 3.91 19.55 -8.86
N GLN A 57 2.71 19.17 -8.42
CA GLN A 57 1.94 19.84 -7.36
C GLN A 57 1.95 19.08 -6.02
N GLY A 58 2.54 17.88 -5.97
CA GLY A 58 2.62 17.08 -4.75
C GLY A 58 1.35 16.25 -4.48
N LEU A 59 1.12 15.92 -3.22
CA LEU A 59 -0.05 15.18 -2.74
C LEU A 59 -1.16 16.15 -2.32
N ASP A 60 -2.39 15.89 -2.75
CA ASP A 60 -3.56 16.61 -2.32
C ASP A 60 -3.90 16.34 -0.83
N GLU A 61 -4.71 17.21 -0.22
CA GLU A 61 -5.02 17.15 1.21
C GLU A 61 -5.68 15.81 1.60
N SER A 62 -6.52 15.23 0.74
CA SER A 62 -7.17 13.94 0.96
C SER A 62 -6.16 12.79 1.03
N HIS A 63 -5.12 12.82 0.18
CA HIS A 63 -4.06 11.83 0.17
C HIS A 63 -3.21 11.92 1.44
N ILE A 64 -2.86 13.15 1.85
CA ILE A 64 -2.14 13.41 3.11
C ILE A 64 -2.95 12.89 4.31
N LYS A 65 -4.28 13.05 4.30
CA LYS A 65 -5.17 12.52 5.34
C LYS A 65 -5.11 10.99 5.41
N VAL A 66 -5.09 10.29 4.27
CA VAL A 66 -4.91 8.82 4.22
C VAL A 66 -3.56 8.44 4.85
N ILE A 67 -2.46 9.04 4.39
CA ILE A 67 -1.12 8.73 4.91
C ILE A 67 -1.07 8.93 6.43
N ARG A 68 -1.53 10.09 6.92
CA ARG A 68 -1.57 10.38 8.37
C ARG A 68 -2.43 9.38 9.12
N LYS A 69 -3.55 8.93 8.56
CA LYS A 69 -4.42 7.92 9.18
C LYS A 69 -3.70 6.57 9.30
N LEU A 70 -3.00 6.13 8.25
CA LEU A 70 -2.21 4.88 8.26
C LEU A 70 -1.06 4.96 9.27
N LEU A 71 -0.31 6.06 9.28
CA LEU A 71 0.78 6.29 10.24
C LEU A 71 0.27 6.31 11.69
N LYS A 72 -0.87 6.97 11.92
CA LYS A 72 -1.52 6.98 13.24
C LYS A 72 -1.89 5.57 13.71
N GLN A 73 -2.40 4.73 12.81
CA GLN A 73 -2.71 3.33 13.16
C GLN A 73 -1.44 2.56 13.54
N ALA A 74 -0.34 2.76 12.83
CA ALA A 74 0.94 2.14 13.19
C ALA A 74 1.40 2.57 14.59
N GLN A 75 1.32 3.87 14.90
CA GLN A 75 1.62 4.43 16.21
C GLN A 75 0.71 3.91 17.32
N GLU A 76 -0.57 3.63 17.00
CA GLU A 76 -1.55 3.03 17.91
C GLU A 76 -1.37 1.51 18.10
N GLY A 77 -0.32 0.91 17.53
CA GLY A 77 0.05 -0.50 17.72
C GLY A 77 -0.38 -1.45 16.62
N VAL A 78 -0.93 -0.95 15.51
CA VAL A 78 -1.20 -1.79 14.33
C VAL A 78 0.11 -2.16 13.65
N GLN A 79 0.32 -3.45 13.41
CA GLN A 79 1.45 -3.91 12.59
C GLN A 79 1.14 -3.64 11.11
N VAL A 80 1.92 -2.77 10.48
CA VAL A 80 1.81 -2.46 9.05
C VAL A 80 2.91 -3.18 8.30
N ILE A 81 2.53 -4.02 7.34
CA ILE A 81 3.42 -4.60 6.34
C ILE A 81 3.15 -3.89 5.03
N TYR A 82 4.14 -3.20 4.49
CA TYR A 82 4.08 -2.55 3.19
C TYR A 82 4.88 -3.38 2.20
N ILE A 83 4.20 -3.86 1.17
CA ILE A 83 4.78 -4.56 0.03
C ILE A 83 4.91 -3.53 -1.09
N THR A 84 6.11 -3.31 -1.62
CA THR A 84 6.31 -2.34 -2.70
C THR A 84 5.79 -2.87 -4.03
N GLY A 85 5.09 -2.02 -4.79
CA GLY A 85 4.76 -2.26 -6.19
C GLY A 85 5.74 -1.60 -7.16
N ASN A 86 5.43 -1.68 -8.46
CA ASN A 86 6.25 -1.11 -9.54
C ASN A 86 6.14 0.43 -9.60
N HIS A 87 5.00 1.02 -9.19
CA HIS A 87 4.85 2.47 -9.10
C HIS A 87 5.51 3.07 -7.85
N ASP A 88 5.78 2.25 -6.84
CA ASP A 88 6.48 2.63 -5.61
C ASP A 88 8.01 2.71 -5.80
N GLY A 89 8.54 2.71 -7.03
CA GLY A 89 9.98 2.58 -7.32
C GLY A 89 10.89 3.57 -6.57
N GLY A 90 10.44 4.79 -6.31
CA GLY A 90 11.19 5.75 -5.48
C GLY A 90 11.20 5.43 -3.99
N LEU A 91 10.18 4.74 -3.47
CA LEU A 91 10.12 4.20 -2.11
C LEU A 91 11.02 2.97 -1.97
N ARG A 92 11.13 2.19 -3.05
CA ARG A 92 12.07 1.07 -3.18
C ARG A 92 13.53 1.52 -3.23
N GLN A 93 13.83 2.68 -3.82
CA GLN A 93 15.16 3.27 -3.75
C GLN A 93 15.43 3.87 -2.35
N LEU A 94 14.41 4.43 -1.70
CA LEU A 94 14.51 4.91 -0.32
C LEU A 94 14.77 3.77 0.68
N LEU A 95 14.34 2.53 0.38
CA LEU A 95 14.69 1.31 1.15
C LEU A 95 16.18 0.99 1.10
N ASP A 96 16.80 1.18 -0.07
CA ASP A 96 18.21 0.89 -0.28
C ASP A 96 19.08 1.96 0.41
N ASP A 97 18.64 3.23 0.38
CA ASP A 97 19.39 4.37 0.93
C ASP A 97 19.11 4.65 2.41
N TYR A 98 17.93 4.30 2.91
CA TYR A 98 17.49 4.50 4.29
C TYR A 98 16.72 3.25 4.75
N PRO A 99 17.40 2.27 5.37
CA PRO A 99 16.68 1.20 6.03
C PRO A 99 15.74 1.85 7.04
N PHE A 100 14.45 1.55 6.95
CA PHE A 100 13.47 1.92 7.98
C PHE A 100 13.69 1.11 9.27
N ASP A 101 14.91 0.61 9.52
CA ASP A 101 15.34 0.02 10.79
C ASP A 101 15.37 1.06 11.93
N LYS A 102 15.33 2.36 11.58
CA LYS A 102 15.13 3.50 12.49
C LYS A 102 13.80 4.26 12.27
N GLY A 103 12.90 3.71 11.46
CA GLY A 103 11.63 4.32 11.07
C GLY A 103 10.44 3.95 11.96
N ILE A 104 9.31 4.65 11.76
CA ILE A 104 8.08 4.64 12.57
C ILE A 104 7.73 3.24 13.11
N VAL A 105 7.60 3.15 14.44
CA VAL A 105 7.27 1.91 15.17
C VAL A 105 6.09 1.19 14.49
N ASN A 106 6.27 -0.11 14.24
CA ASN A 106 5.30 -1.03 13.64
C ASN A 106 5.08 -0.96 12.12
N ILE A 107 5.94 -0.28 11.34
CA ILE A 107 5.88 -0.36 9.87
C ILE A 107 7.08 -1.16 9.34
N GLN A 108 6.80 -2.23 8.60
CA GLN A 108 7.80 -3.05 7.91
C GLN A 108 7.59 -2.91 6.40
N LEU A 109 8.64 -2.55 5.67
CA LEU A 109 8.62 -2.46 4.22
C LEU A 109 9.37 -3.68 3.62
N THR A 110 8.80 -4.35 2.63
CA THR A 110 9.30 -5.63 2.07
C THR A 110 8.87 -5.81 0.61
N ASN A 111 9.45 -6.78 -0.11
CA ASN A 111 8.99 -7.18 -1.45
C ASN A 111 7.95 -8.32 -1.40
N THR A 112 7.92 -9.08 -0.31
CA THR A 112 7.01 -10.23 -0.12
C THR A 112 6.69 -10.40 1.36
N TYR A 113 5.56 -11.01 1.67
CA TYR A 113 5.15 -11.31 3.03
C TYR A 113 4.65 -12.75 3.18
N ASP A 114 5.28 -13.54 4.05
CA ASP A 114 4.80 -14.87 4.45
C ASP A 114 3.68 -14.69 5.50
N TYR A 115 2.44 -14.80 5.05
CA TYR A 115 1.25 -14.65 5.86
C TYR A 115 0.74 -15.99 6.37
N HIS A 116 0.66 -16.10 7.69
CA HIS A 116 0.05 -17.23 8.38
C HIS A 116 -1.38 -16.87 8.78
N ALA A 117 -2.37 -17.48 8.12
CA ALA A 117 -3.77 -17.25 8.41
C ALA A 117 -4.23 -17.98 9.68
N LEU A 118 -5.30 -17.49 10.29
CA LEU A 118 -5.87 -18.08 11.52
C LEU A 118 -6.38 -19.51 11.33
N ASN A 119 -6.66 -19.91 10.09
CA ASN A 119 -7.07 -21.28 9.75
C ASN A 119 -5.88 -22.24 9.52
N GLY A 120 -4.65 -21.81 9.83
CA GLY A 120 -3.43 -22.61 9.68
C GLY A 120 -2.84 -22.63 8.26
N ARG A 121 -3.49 -21.98 7.27
CA ARG A 121 -2.93 -21.88 5.92
C ARG A 121 -1.83 -20.83 5.85
N ARG A 122 -0.85 -21.07 4.99
CA ARG A 122 0.25 -20.15 4.70
C ARG A 122 0.10 -19.60 3.29
N TYR A 123 0.39 -18.32 3.14
CA TYR A 123 0.26 -17.58 1.90
C TYR A 123 1.50 -16.72 1.69
N ILE A 124 2.09 -16.76 0.50
CA ILE A 124 3.03 -15.73 0.09
C ILE A 124 2.22 -14.60 -0.53
N VAL A 125 2.34 -13.41 0.04
CA VAL A 125 1.69 -12.18 -0.43
C VAL A 125 2.75 -11.32 -1.11
N MET A 126 2.44 -10.84 -2.30
CA MET A 126 3.31 -10.04 -3.15
C MET A 126 2.43 -9.21 -4.10
N HIS A 127 2.96 -8.13 -4.67
CA HIS A 127 2.22 -7.26 -5.59
C HIS A 127 1.83 -8.01 -6.87
N GLY A 128 2.80 -8.65 -7.51
CA GLY A 128 2.59 -9.48 -8.70
C GLY A 128 3.32 -8.96 -9.95
N ASP A 129 3.75 -7.69 -9.96
CA ASP A 129 4.64 -7.10 -10.98
C ASP A 129 5.92 -7.94 -11.23
N GLN A 130 6.39 -8.63 -10.18
CA GLN A 130 7.51 -9.56 -10.25
C GLN A 130 7.30 -10.69 -11.27
N PHE A 131 6.04 -11.06 -11.56
CA PHE A 131 5.69 -12.06 -12.57
C PHE A 131 5.44 -11.46 -13.96
N ASP A 132 5.24 -10.14 -14.09
CA ASP A 132 5.03 -9.51 -15.40
C ASP A 132 6.25 -9.67 -16.30
N ASN A 133 7.46 -9.64 -15.73
CA ASN A 133 8.70 -9.89 -16.46
C ASN A 133 8.90 -11.37 -16.85
N GLN A 134 8.27 -12.32 -16.15
CA GLN A 134 8.42 -13.76 -16.44
C GLN A 134 7.30 -14.30 -17.33
N VAL A 135 6.10 -13.70 -17.30
CA VAL A 135 4.95 -14.13 -18.11
C VAL A 135 4.87 -13.37 -19.44
N ARG A 136 5.41 -12.15 -19.54
CA ARG A 136 5.23 -11.30 -20.73
C ARG A 136 6.56 -10.87 -21.35
N GLY A 137 6.95 -11.57 -22.41
CA GLY A 137 8.11 -11.23 -23.25
C GLY A 137 8.00 -9.93 -24.08
N HIS A 138 7.20 -8.93 -23.69
CA HIS A 138 7.10 -7.68 -24.46
C HIS A 138 6.89 -6.45 -23.56
N ARG A 139 7.98 -5.70 -23.32
CA ARG A 139 8.02 -4.37 -22.66
C ARG A 139 6.97 -3.36 -23.17
N LEU A 140 6.50 -3.52 -24.40
CA LEU A 140 5.56 -2.60 -25.04
C LEU A 140 4.13 -2.69 -24.46
N LEU A 141 3.70 -3.88 -24.03
CA LEU A 141 2.35 -4.08 -23.51
C LEU A 141 2.16 -3.48 -22.11
N ASN A 142 3.19 -3.49 -21.28
CA ASN A 142 3.14 -2.85 -19.96
C ASN A 142 3.05 -1.33 -20.12
N TRP A 143 3.83 -0.73 -21.04
CA TRP A 143 3.70 0.70 -21.35
C TRP A 143 2.30 1.07 -21.89
N VAL A 144 1.70 0.24 -22.74
CA VAL A 144 0.35 0.48 -23.26
C VAL A 144 -0.72 0.30 -22.17
N GLY A 145 -0.56 -0.68 -21.27
CA GLY A 145 -1.46 -0.88 -20.13
C GLY A 145 -1.44 0.30 -19.17
N ASP A 146 -0.24 0.80 -18.85
CA ASP A 146 -0.04 1.89 -17.89
C ASP A 146 -0.48 3.27 -18.43
N ASN A 147 -0.63 3.44 -19.75
CA ASN A 147 -1.07 4.71 -20.38
C ASN A 147 -2.55 4.72 -20.78
N ILE A 148 -3.27 3.60 -20.66
CA ILE A 148 -4.69 3.49 -21.05
C ILE A 148 -5.64 3.46 -19.84
N TYR A 149 -5.12 3.33 -18.61
CA TYR A 149 -5.87 3.55 -17.37
C TYR A 149 -5.74 4.99 -16.86
#